data_AF-A0A8T3U0W4-F1
#
_entry.id   AF-A0A8T3U0W4-F1
#
_cell.length_a   1.000
_cell.length_b   1.000
_cell.length_c   1.000
_cell.angle_alpha   90.00
_cell.angle_beta   90.00
_cell.angle_gamma   90.00
#
_symmetry.space_group_name_H-M   'P 1'
#
loop_
_entity.id
_entity.type
_entity.pdbx_description
1 polymer ?
#
loop_
_entity_poly.entity_id
_entity_poly.type
_entity_poly.pdbx_seq_one_letter_code
_entity_poly.pdbx_strand_id
1 'polypeptide(L)' 'MLRPNPPRLITVVIAVALIIVGVSVTVFPLDFVNEALNIVQGYAGTSIEVTTEIGWLFLLAGNLALIAGSLLPGI' A
#
# COMPACT_ATOMS: atom_id res chain seq x y z
N MET A 1 19.80 -18.64 -12.78
CA MET A 1 19.79 -17.24 -13.25
C MET A 1 18.39 -16.70 -12.99
N LEU A 2 18.22 -15.70 -12.12
CA LEU A 2 16.94 -15.00 -12.00
C LEU A 2 16.69 -14.28 -13.32
N ARG A 3 15.66 -14.70 -14.05
CA ARG A 3 15.19 -14.01 -15.25
C ARG A 3 14.06 -13.07 -14.80
N PRO A 4 14.16 -11.76 -15.02
CA PRO A 4 13.06 -10.85 -14.71
C PRO A 4 11.80 -11.34 -15.42
N ASN A 5 10.72 -11.51 -14.67
CA ASN A 5 9.41 -11.86 -15.19
C ASN A 5 8.46 -10.71 -14.85
N PRO A 6 7.55 -10.27 -15.73
CA PRO A 6 6.56 -9.29 -15.34
C PRO A 6 5.75 -9.78 -14.12
N PRO A 7 5.60 -8.96 -13.07
CA PRO A 7 4.75 -9.29 -11.93
C PRO A 7 3.31 -9.49 -12.39
N ARG A 8 2.54 -10.31 -11.66
CA ARG A 8 1.14 -10.53 -12.01
C ARG A 8 0.34 -9.24 -11.83
N LEU A 9 -0.73 -9.11 -12.63
CA LEU A 9 -1.64 -7.96 -12.55
C LEU A 9 -2.15 -7.74 -11.11
N ILE A 10 -2.44 -8.81 -10.37
CA ILE A 10 -2.90 -8.74 -8.97
C ILE A 10 -1.83 -8.07 -8.09
N THR A 11 -0.56 -8.45 -8.21
CA THR A 11 0.53 -7.86 -7.44
C THR A 11 0.78 -6.41 -7.82
N VAL A 12 0.64 -6.07 -9.11
CA VAL A 12 0.69 -4.68 -9.57
C VAL A 12 -0.45 -3.88 -8.94
N VAL A 13 -1.68 -4.40 -8.94
CA VAL A 13 -2.84 -3.72 -8.33
C VAL A 13 -2.64 -3.52 -6.83
N ILE A 14 -2.17 -4.54 -6.11
CA ILE A 14 -1.87 -4.44 -4.67
C ILE A 14 -0.78 -3.40 -4.44
N ALA A 15 0.33 -3.47 -5.17
CA ALA A 15 1.42 -2.52 -5.03
C ALA A 15 0.98 -1.06 -5.29
N VAL A 16 0.19 -0.84 -6.33
CA VAL A 16 -0.36 0.48 -6.65
C VAL A 16 -1.28 0.96 -5.52
N ALA A 17 -2.15 0.10 -4.98
CA ALA A 17 -3.00 0.46 -3.85
C ALA A 17 -2.17 0.86 -2.61
N LEU A 18 -1.15 0.08 -2.26
CA LEU A 18 -0.24 0.39 -1.15
C LEU A 18 0.49 1.72 -1.38
N ILE A 19 0.98 1.97 -2.60
CA ILE A 19 1.66 3.22 -2.94
C ILE A 19 0.69 4.41 -2.85
N ILE A 20 -0.54 4.28 -3.38
CA ILE A 20 -1.54 5.36 -3.30
C ILE A 20 -1.85 5.70 -1.84
N VAL A 21 -2.06 4.69 -1.00
CA VAL A 21 -2.28 4.89 0.45
C VAL A 21 -1.07 5.61 1.07
N GLY A 22 0.14 5.12 0.83
CA GLY A 22 1.35 5.74 1.36
C GLY A 22 1.55 7.18 0.89
N VAL A 23 1.34 7.46 -0.40
CA VAL A 23 1.41 8.82 -0.97
C VAL A 23 0.35 9.72 -0.36
N SER A 24 -0.89 9.22 -0.20
CA SER A 24 -1.98 10.03 0.38
C SER A 24 -1.64 10.53 1.79
N VAL A 25 -0.98 9.72 2.60
CA VAL A 25 -0.53 10.07 3.96
C VAL A 25 0.59 11.11 3.95
N THR A 26 1.40 11.16 2.88
CA THR A 26 2.49 12.16 2.73
C THR A 26 2.04 13.47 2.12
N VAL A 27 0.98 13.47 1.30
CA VAL A 27 0.51 14.64 0.56
C VAL A 27 -0.63 15.37 1.29
N PHE A 28 -1.47 14.63 2.02
CA PHE A 28 -2.60 15.19 2.77
C PHE A 28 -2.29 15.22 4.28
N PRO A 29 -2.89 16.17 5.04
CA PRO A 29 -2.81 16.15 6.49
C PRO A 29 -3.35 14.84 7.08
N LEU A 30 -2.65 14.27 8.07
CA LEU A 30 -3.03 13.01 8.72
C LEU A 30 -4.45 13.03 9.27
N ASP A 31 -4.88 14.16 9.83
CA ASP A 31 -6.24 14.32 10.37
C ASP A 31 -7.31 14.07 9.31
N PHE A 32 -7.07 14.55 8.08
CA PHE A 32 -8.00 14.34 6.96
C PHE A 32 -8.04 12.88 6.53
N VAL A 33 -6.88 12.21 6.49
CA VAL A 33 -6.78 10.79 6.12
C VAL A 33 -7.44 9.91 7.18
N ASN A 34 -7.21 10.19 8.46
CA ASN A 34 -7.79 9.47 9.58
C ASN A 34 -9.30 9.66 9.66
N GLU A 35 -9.82 10.86 9.40
CA GLU A 35 -11.27 11.11 9.35
C GLU A 35 -11.94 10.31 8.21
N ALA A 36 -11.36 10.34 7.00
CA ALA A 36 -11.86 9.55 5.88
C ALA A 36 -11.81 8.04 6.17
N LEU A 37 -10.75 7.59 6.85
CA LEU A 37 -10.63 6.21 7.26
C LEU A 37 -11.69 5.86 8.31
N ASN A 38 -11.96 6.72 9.29
CA ASN A 38 -12.94 6.52 10.35
C ASN A 38 -14.34 6.19 9.79
N ILE A 39 -14.75 6.85 8.71
CA ILE A 39 -16.00 6.54 7.99
C ILE A 39 -16.02 5.08 7.55
N VAL A 40 -14.98 4.62 6.86
CA VAL A 40 -14.88 3.24 6.34
C VAL A 40 -14.79 2.23 7.50
N GLN A 41 -14.07 2.60 8.55
CA GLN A 41 -13.86 1.76 9.72
C GLN A 41 -15.13 1.56 10.55
N GLY A 42 -16.03 2.54 10.57
CA GLY A 42 -17.36 2.38 11.14
C GLY A 42 -18.19 1.27 10.47
N TYR A 43 -17.95 1.00 9.18
CA TYR A 43 -18.58 -0.11 8.46
C TYR A 43 -17.82 -1.43 8.59
N ALA A 44 -16.48 -1.37 8.68
CA ALA A 44 -15.63 -2.55 8.78
C ALA A 44 -15.46 -3.08 10.21
N GLY A 45 -15.85 -2.30 11.24
CA GLY A 45 -15.67 -2.65 12.65
C GLY A 45 -14.21 -2.62 13.12
N THR A 46 -13.37 -1.80 12.47
CA THR A 46 -11.93 -1.67 12.79
C THR A 46 -11.63 -0.35 13.50
N SER A 47 -10.46 -0.26 14.16
CA SER A 47 -10.00 0.96 14.86
C SER A 47 -8.50 1.17 14.66
N ILE A 48 -8.12 1.42 13.41
CA ILE A 48 -6.76 1.62 12.92
C ILE A 48 -6.55 3.12 12.78
N GLU A 49 -5.50 3.62 13.44
CA GLU A 49 -5.00 4.97 13.24
C GLU A 49 -3.86 4.93 12.23
N VAL A 50 -3.91 5.79 11.22
CA VAL A 50 -2.82 5.92 10.25
C VAL A 50 -1.84 6.95 10.75
N THR A 51 -0.62 6.49 11.03
CA THR A 51 0.51 7.33 11.37
C THR A 51 1.43 7.54 10.16
N THR A 52 2.36 8.49 10.28
CA THR A 52 3.38 8.72 9.27
C THR A 52 4.25 7.47 9.05
N GLU A 53 4.60 6.72 10.09
CA GLU A 53 5.37 5.48 9.95
C GLU A 53 4.62 4.43 9.12
N ILE A 54 3.31 4.31 9.32
CA ILE A 54 2.46 3.40 8.55
C ILE A 54 2.45 3.83 7.07
N GLY A 55 2.35 5.13 6.79
CA GLY A 55 2.46 5.66 5.42
C GLY A 55 3.77 5.27 4.74
N TRP A 56 4.91 5.40 5.43
CA TRP A 56 6.21 4.97 4.92
C TRP A 56 6.32 3.46 4.71
N LEU A 57 5.75 2.66 5.62
CA LEU A 57 5.68 1.20 5.47
C LEU A 57 4.87 0.81 4.23
N PHE A 58 3.75 1.48 3.95
CA PHE A 58 2.96 1.25 2.76
C PHE A 58 3.73 1.57 1.47
N LEU A 59 4.46 2.69 1.43
CA LEU A 59 5.34 3.04 0.31
C LEU A 59 6.43 1.99 0.09
N LEU A 60 7.09 1.57 1.16
CA LEU A 60 8.14 0.54 1.10
C LEU A 60 7.55 -0.79 0.61
N ALA A 61 6.45 -1.25 1.21
CA ALA A 61 5.81 -2.51 0.90
C ALA A 61 5.31 -2.57 -0.56
N GLY A 62 4.73 -1.48 -1.07
CA GLY A 62 4.29 -1.43 -2.46
C GLY A 62 5.44 -1.56 -3.45
N ASN A 63 6.56 -0.86 -3.21
CA ASN A 63 7.75 -1.00 -4.05
C ASN A 63 8.38 -2.39 -3.92
N LEU A 64 8.47 -2.93 -2.70
CA LEU A 64 8.96 -4.28 -2.46
C LEU A 64 8.09 -5.34 -3.14
N ALA A 65 6.76 -5.17 -3.19
CA ALA A 65 5.86 -6.08 -3.89
C ALA A 65 6.14 -6.12 -5.39
N LEU A 66 6.42 -4.98 -6.03
CA LEU A 66 6.80 -4.92 -7.45
C LEU A 66 8.15 -5.60 -7.70
N ILE A 67 9.14 -5.32 -6.84
CA ILE A 67 10.46 -5.94 -6.93
C ILE A 67 10.32 -7.46 -6.74
N ALA A 68 9.63 -7.91 -5.69
CA ALA A 68 9.44 -9.31 -5.40
C ALA A 68 8.68 -10.03 -6.52
N GLY A 69 7.59 -9.46 -7.03
CA GLY A 69 6.85 -10.06 -8.15
C GLY A 69 7.65 -10.08 -9.47
N SER A 70 8.61 -9.16 -9.63
CA SER A 70 9.52 -9.21 -10.78
C SER A 70 10.58 -10.33 -10.68
N LEU A 71 10.91 -10.75 -9.46
CA LEU A 71 11.96 -11.72 -9.14
C LEU A 71 11.41 -13.14 -8.91
N LEU A 72 10.17 -13.26 -8.43
CA LEU A 72 9.51 -14.51 -8.05
C LEU A 72 8.40 -14.82 -9.06
N PRO A 73 8.60 -15.78 -9.98
CA PRO A 73 7.58 -16.12 -10.97
C PRO A 73 6.33 -16.69 -10.27
N GLY A 74 5.19 -16.03 -10.46
CA GLY A 74 3.89 -16.48 -9.92
C GLY A 74 3.26 -15.53 -8.89
N ILE A 75 3.99 -14.48 -8.51
CA ILE A 75 3.53 -13.35 -7.70
C ILE A 75 3.76 -12.11 -8.57
#